data_AF-M0AGZ0-F1
#
_entry.id   AF-M0AGZ0-F1
#
_cell.length_a   1.000
_cell.length_b   1.000
_cell.length_c   1.000
_cell.angle_alpha   90.00
_cell.angle_beta   90.00
_cell.angle_gamma   90.00
#
_symmetry.space_group_name_H-M   'P 1'
#
loop_
_entity.id
_entity.type
_entity.pdbx_description
1 polymer ?
#
loop_
_entity_poly.entity_id
_entity_poly.type
_entity_poly.pdbx_seq_one_letter_code
_entity_poly.pdbx_strand_id
1 'polypeptide(L)'
;MNEQEIKNEIVNTMLHKRIIGNSKAQVTTVVGRYAAIPSHAEGRAKELVDELVQEGIVERYGGSHRANIRLADADIAVEYLKKNDGDIPFGFD
;
A
#
# COMPACT_ATOMS: atom_id res chain seq x y z
N MET A 1 14.66 6.39 -1.17
CA MET A 1 13.84 5.21 -0.85
C MET A 1 14.15 4.13 -1.87
N ASN A 2 14.48 2.93 -1.41
CA ASN A 2 14.54 1.73 -2.24
C ASN A 2 13.13 1.16 -2.47
N GLU A 3 13.02 0.11 -3.28
CA GLU A 3 11.72 -0.48 -3.65
C GLU A 3 10.98 -1.07 -2.45
N GLN A 4 11.69 -1.72 -1.53
CA GLN A 4 11.10 -2.30 -0.32
C GLN A 4 10.58 -1.21 0.63
N GLU A 5 11.33 -0.13 0.80
CA GLU A 5 10.91 1.04 1.58
C GLU A 5 9.63 1.67 0.99
N ILE A 6 9.53 1.73 -0.35
CA ILE A 6 8.30 2.21 -1.02
C ILE A 6 7.13 1.26 -0.78
N LYS A 7 7.33 -0.06 -0.91
CA LYS A 7 6.27 -1.04 -0.60
C LYS A 7 5.80 -0.94 0.85
N ASN A 8 6.74 -0.87 1.79
CA ASN A 8 6.45 -0.69 3.22
C ASN A 8 5.66 0.59 3.47
N GLU A 9 6.07 1.71 2.88
CA GLU A 9 5.39 3.00 3.01
C GLU A 9 3.95 2.95 2.46
N ILE A 10 3.72 2.27 1.34
CA ILE A 10 2.38 2.06 0.78
C ILE A 10 1.52 1.25 1.76
N VAL A 11 2.01 0.10 2.23
CA VAL A 11 1.27 -0.80 3.14
C VAL A 11 0.99 -0.11 4.48
N ASN A 12 1.99 0.56 5.07
CA ASN A 12 1.85 1.36 6.29
C ASN A 12 0.78 2.43 6.11
N THR A 13 0.85 3.22 5.03
CA THR A 13 -0.13 4.27 4.73
C THR A 13 -1.54 3.73 4.63
N MET A 14 -1.72 2.60 3.93
CA MET A 14 -3.02 1.96 3.76
C MET A 14 -3.56 1.43 5.10
N LEU A 15 -2.71 0.82 5.92
CA LEU A 15 -3.07 0.29 7.24
C LEU A 15 -3.43 1.42 8.20
N HIS A 16 -2.60 2.46 8.27
CA HIS A 16 -2.81 3.65 9.08
C HIS A 16 -4.15 4.32 8.76
N LYS A 17 -4.49 4.42 7.47
CA LYS A 17 -5.76 5.02 7.00
C LYS A 17 -6.94 4.05 6.99
N ARG A 18 -6.76 2.81 7.44
CA ARG A 18 -7.79 1.76 7.44
C ARG A 18 -8.41 1.56 6.06
N ILE A 19 -7.58 1.52 5.01
CA ILE A 19 -7.99 1.20 3.63
C ILE A 19 -8.06 -0.33 3.51
N ILE A 20 -9.04 -0.92 4.19
CA ILE A 20 -9.27 -2.36 4.35
C ILE A 20 -10.77 -2.65 4.33
N GLY A 21 -11.16 -3.86 3.90
CA GLY A 21 -12.56 -4.29 3.90
C GLY A 21 -13.41 -3.39 3.00
N ASN A 22 -14.43 -2.72 3.54
CA ASN A 22 -15.29 -1.85 2.74
C ASN A 22 -14.65 -0.50 2.35
N SER A 23 -13.47 -0.18 2.89
CA SER A 23 -12.73 1.04 2.57
C SER A 23 -11.73 0.78 1.44
N LYS A 24 -11.79 1.60 0.39
CA LYS A 24 -10.91 1.53 -0.78
C LYS A 24 -10.51 2.93 -1.23
N ALA A 25 -9.32 3.05 -1.79
CA ALA A 25 -8.81 4.31 -2.33
C ALA A 25 -8.17 4.10 -3.70
N GLN A 26 -8.09 5.15 -4.51
CA GLN A 26 -7.40 5.08 -5.79
C GLN A 26 -5.90 4.91 -5.60
N VAL A 27 -5.26 4.08 -6.43
CA VAL A 27 -3.79 3.89 -6.43
C VAL A 27 -3.07 5.23 -6.48
N THR A 28 -3.51 6.13 -7.36
CA THR A 28 -2.94 7.47 -7.52
C THR A 28 -3.08 8.35 -6.27
N THR A 29 -4.15 8.17 -5.50
CA THR A 29 -4.37 8.90 -4.25
C THR A 29 -3.48 8.36 -3.15
N VAL A 30 -3.34 7.02 -3.04
CA VAL A 30 -2.44 6.40 -2.07
C VAL A 30 -1.01 6.83 -2.35
N VAL A 31 -0.52 6.61 -3.58
CA VAL A 31 0.87 6.85 -3.96
C VAL A 31 1.22 8.34 -4.05
N GLY A 32 0.36 9.18 -4.64
CA GLY A 32 0.69 10.57 -4.95
C GLY A 32 0.22 11.60 -3.91
N ARG A 33 -0.53 11.18 -2.89
CA ARG A 33 -1.07 12.11 -1.87
C ARG A 33 -0.89 11.65 -0.44
N TYR A 34 -1.02 10.34 -0.18
CA TYR A 34 -1.04 9.84 1.19
C TYR A 34 0.32 9.31 1.64
N ALA A 35 0.93 8.48 0.80
CA ALA A 35 2.23 7.91 1.05
C ALA A 35 3.32 8.98 0.90
N ALA A 36 4.34 8.94 1.74
CA ALA A 36 5.49 9.85 1.72
C ALA A 36 6.47 9.49 0.59
N ILE A 37 5.95 9.32 -0.64
CA ILE A 37 6.73 8.90 -1.80
C ILE A 37 7.19 10.14 -2.58
N PRO A 38 8.49 10.29 -2.88
CA PRO A 38 8.98 11.38 -3.71
C PRO A 38 8.35 11.37 -5.11
N SER A 39 8.07 12.54 -5.67
CA SER A 39 7.41 12.67 -6.99
C SER A 39 8.11 11.91 -8.12
N HIS A 40 9.44 11.86 -8.12
CA HIS A 40 10.23 11.11 -9.11
C HIS A 40 10.11 9.58 -8.96
N ALA A 41 9.64 9.09 -7.82
CA ALA A 41 9.45 7.67 -7.52
C ALA A 41 7.98 7.23 -7.67
N GLU A 42 7.03 8.14 -7.89
CA GLU A 42 5.61 7.81 -8.02
C GLU A 42 5.29 6.81 -9.15
N GLY A 43 6.01 6.91 -10.27
CA GLY A 43 5.87 5.95 -11.38
C GLY A 43 6.20 4.53 -10.94
N ARG A 44 7.37 4.36 -10.31
CA ARG A 44 7.81 3.06 -9.76
C ARG A 44 6.88 2.58 -8.65
N ALA A 45 6.43 3.47 -7.77
CA ALA A 45 5.49 3.11 -6.71
C ALA A 45 4.17 2.53 -7.23
N LYS A 46 3.65 3.05 -8.36
CA LYS A 46 2.44 2.47 -8.99
C LYS A 46 2.68 1.05 -9.48
N GLU A 47 3.86 0.76 -10.02
CA GLU A 47 4.25 -0.60 -10.43
C GLU A 47 4.41 -1.52 -9.22
N LEU A 48 5.01 -1.03 -8.13
CA LEU A 48 5.17 -1.80 -6.89
C LEU A 48 3.83 -2.16 -6.24
N VAL A 49 2.77 -1.38 -6.46
CA VAL A 49 1.40 -1.78 -6.07
C VAL A 49 0.93 -3.01 -6.83
N ASP A 50 1.28 -3.16 -8.11
CA ASP A 50 0.95 -4.38 -8.87
C ASP A 50 1.67 -5.61 -8.29
N GLU A 51 2.92 -5.45 -7.83
CA GLU A 51 3.65 -6.53 -7.15
C GLU A 51 2.98 -6.90 -5.82
N LEU A 52 2.59 -5.92 -4.99
CA LEU A 52 1.84 -6.16 -3.75
C LEU A 52 0.48 -6.84 -3.99
N VAL A 53 -0.13 -6.61 -5.15
CA VAL A 53 -1.35 -7.31 -5.57
C VAL A 53 -1.07 -8.76 -5.93
N GLN A 54 0.03 -9.03 -6.63
CA GLN A 54 0.46 -10.41 -6.94
C GLN A 54 0.85 -11.18 -5.68
N GLU A 55 1.46 -10.51 -4.71
CA GLU A 55 1.84 -11.07 -3.40
C GLU A 55 0.61 -11.30 -2.49
N GLY A 56 -0.57 -10.82 -2.86
CA GLY A 56 -1.81 -10.98 -2.09
C GLY A 56 -1.94 -10.06 -0.88
N ILE A 57 -1.08 -9.05 -0.76
CA ILE A 57 -1.11 -8.06 0.33
C ILE A 57 -2.18 -6.99 0.05
N VAL A 58 -2.33 -6.63 -1.23
CA VAL A 58 -3.24 -5.61 -1.71
C VAL A 58 -4.25 -6.24 -2.66
N GLU A 59 -5.52 -5.85 -2.56
CA GLU A 59 -6.55 -6.21 -3.52
C GLU A 59 -6.85 -5.03 -4.44
N ARG A 60 -6.96 -5.30 -5.74
CA ARG A 60 -7.29 -4.30 -6.77
C ARG A 60 -8.72 -4.46 -7.28
N TYR A 61 -9.41 -3.34 -7.43
CA TYR A 61 -10.77 -3.26 -7.97
C TYR A 61 -10.87 -2.25 -9.12
N GLY A 62 -11.57 -2.66 -10.17
CA GLY A 62 -11.74 -1.86 -11.39
C GLY A 62 -10.52 -1.93 -12.31
N GLY A 63 -10.55 -1.16 -13.41
CA GLY A 63 -9.48 -1.13 -14.42
C GLY A 63 -9.06 0.28 -14.83
N SER A 64 -7.87 0.38 -15.44
CA SER A 64 -7.29 1.60 -16.02
C SER A 64 -7.15 2.76 -15.01
N HIS A 65 -7.54 3.98 -15.38
CA HIS A 65 -7.34 5.24 -14.65
C HIS A 65 -8.07 5.35 -13.29
N ARG A 66 -8.93 4.38 -12.93
CA ARG A 66 -9.69 4.38 -11.67
C ARG A 66 -9.43 3.14 -10.81
N ALA A 67 -8.26 2.52 -10.96
CA ALA A 67 -7.85 1.40 -10.14
C ALA A 67 -7.93 1.78 -8.65
N ASN A 68 -8.87 1.16 -7.95
CA ASN A 68 -8.99 1.27 -6.50
C ASN A 68 -8.24 0.10 -5.88
N ILE A 69 -7.66 0.34 -4.71
CA ILE A 69 -6.95 -0.64 -3.91
C ILE A 69 -7.42 -0.61 -2.47
N ARG A 70 -7.26 -1.74 -1.80
CA ARG A 70 -7.39 -1.93 -0.35
C ARG A 70 -6.44 -3.02 0.11
N LEU A 71 -6.14 -3.07 1.39
CA LEU A 71 -5.45 -4.21 1.99
C LEU A 71 -6.35 -5.43 1.96
N ALA A 72 -5.77 -6.60 1.72
CA ALA A 72 -6.48 -7.88 1.79
C ALA A 72 -6.97 -8.12 3.22
N ASP A 73 -6.09 -7.99 4.19
CA ASP A 73 -6.39 -8.07 5.62
C ASP A 73 -5.40 -7.23 6.45
N ALA A 74 -5.75 -6.90 7.69
CA ALA A 74 -4.92 -6.11 8.59
C ALA A 74 -3.75 -6.96 9.12
N ASP A 75 -4.02 -8.22 9.46
CA ASP A 75 -3.02 -9.13 10.00
C ASP A 75 -1.96 -9.43 8.94
N ILE A 76 -2.37 -9.65 7.69
CA ILE A 76 -1.48 -9.81 6.54
C ILE A 76 -0.58 -8.57 6.34
N ALA A 77 -1.15 -7.37 6.47
CA ALA A 77 -0.39 -6.13 6.32
C ALA A 77 0.62 -5.94 7.46
N VAL A 78 0.25 -6.27 8.69
CA VAL A 78 1.14 -6.22 9.86
C VAL A 78 2.28 -7.23 9.71
N GLU A 79 1.97 -8.49 9.37
CA GLU A 79 2.98 -9.51 9.12
C GLU A 79 3.93 -9.12 7.98
N TYR A 80 3.41 -8.53 6.91
CA TYR A 80 4.21 -8.00 5.81
C TYR A 80 5.20 -6.94 6.30
N LEU A 81 4.74 -5.95 7.07
CA LEU A 81 5.60 -4.89 7.59
C LEU A 81 6.66 -5.45 8.53
N LYS A 82 6.30 -6.35 9.46
CA LYS A 82 7.25 -7.02 10.36
C LYS A 82 8.35 -7.77 9.62
N LYS A 83 7.98 -8.49 8.57
CA LYS A 83 8.93 -9.32 7.79
C LYS A 83 9.91 -8.49 6.96
N ASN A 84 9.53 -7.26 6.60
CA ASN A 84 10.29 -6.42 5.68
C ASN A 84 10.87 -5.17 6.35
N ASP A 85 11.06 -5.20 7.68
CA ASP A 85 11.60 -4.06 8.46
C ASP A 85 10.81 -2.76 8.26
N GLY A 86 9.49 -2.87 8.08
CA GLY A 86 8.57 -1.74 7.93
C GLY A 86 7.97 -1.29 9.26
N ASP A 87 7.66 0.00 9.35
CA ASP A 87 6.98 0.56 10.51
C ASP A 87 5.52 0.07 10.60
N ILE A 88 5.05 -0.21 11.81
CA ILE A 88 3.65 -0.59 12.08
C ILE A 88 2.92 0.62 12.68
N PRO A 89 1.82 1.08 12.08
CA PRO A 89 1.04 2.19 12.62
C PRO A 89 0.48 1.88 14.02
N PHE A 90 0.43 2.90 14.87
CA PHE A 90 -0.15 2.77 16.22
C PHE A 90 -1.59 2.22 16.17
N GLY A 91 -1.88 1.27 17.06
CA GLY A 91 -3.17 0.57 17.14
C GLY A 91 -3.26 -0.72 16.33
N PHE A 92 -2.13 -1.19 15.79
CA PHE A 92 -1.95 -2.51 15.20
C PHE A 92 -0.70 -3.15 15.82
N ASP A 93 -0.79 -4.40 16.26
CA ASP A 93 0.31 -5.20 16.84
C ASP A 93 0.22 -6.63 16.30
#